data_AF-A0A2H1WSD5-F1
#
_entry.id   AF-A0A2H1WSD5-F1
#
_cell.length_a   1.000
_cell.length_b   1.000
_cell.length_c   1.000
_cell.angle_alpha   90.00
_cell.angle_beta   90.00
_cell.angle_gamma   90.00
#
_symmetry.space_group_name_H-M   'P 1'
#
loop_
_entity.id
_entity.type
_entity.pdbx_description
1 polymer ?
#
loop_
_entity_poly.entity_id
_entity_poly.type
_entity_poly.pdbx_seq_one_letter_code
_entity_poly.pdbx_strand_id
1 'polypeptide(L)'
;MERIDFIESEIQEITRNARNLKSDYLALIELRTLIEKMQTFFQDHSAQRKISASVQIYNNDAVLGHLGFIAGVVTTARIPAFEKMLWRISHGNIFFKQAQIDEPLKDPITVRSIFE
;
A
#
# COMPACT_ATOMS: atom_id res chain seq x y z
N MET A 1 15.47 41.24 21.33
CA MET A 1 15.25 39.83 21.67
C MET A 1 13.98 39.32 21.02
N GLU A 2 12.82 39.90 21.31
CA GLU A 2 11.51 39.43 20.82
C GLU A 2 11.38 39.19 19.30
N ARG A 3 12.08 39.98 18.48
CA ARG A 3 12.01 39.85 17.02
C ARG A 3 12.82 38.67 16.46
N ILE A 4 13.83 38.20 17.19
CA ILE A 4 14.59 37.00 16.82
C ILE A 4 13.78 35.76 17.18
N ASP A 5 13.18 35.75 18.37
CA ASP A 5 12.33 34.64 18.84
C ASP A 5 11.12 34.42 17.92
N PHE A 6 10.53 35.52 17.41
CA PHE A 6 9.44 35.45 16.43
C PHE A 6 9.88 34.81 15.10
N ILE A 7 11.03 35.24 14.55
CA ILE A 7 11.55 34.70 13.28
C ILE A 7 11.93 33.23 13.44
N GLU A 8 12.51 32.85 14.58
CA GLU A 8 12.83 31.45 14.88
C GLU A 8 11.56 30.59 14.90
N SER A 9 10.51 31.06 15.57
CA SER A 9 9.21 30.38 15.57
C SER A 9 8.63 30.23 14.16
N GLU A 10 8.69 31.29 13.36
CA GLU A 10 8.18 31.29 11.98
C GLU A 10 8.95 30.30 11.10
N ILE A 11 10.28 30.25 11.21
CA ILE A 11 11.13 29.29 10.48
C ILE A 11 10.83 27.86 10.92
N GLN A 12 10.66 27.60 12.22
CA GLN A 12 10.31 26.27 12.72
C GLN A 12 8.94 25.83 12.18
N GLU A 13 7.97 26.72 12.15
CA GLU A 13 6.62 26.43 11.65
C GLU A 13 6.64 26.15 10.14
N ILE A 14 7.32 26.98 9.36
CA ILE A 14 7.50 26.78 7.91
C ILE A 14 8.22 25.45 7.64
N THR A 15 9.27 25.14 8.40
CA THR A 15 10.02 23.89 8.23
C THR A 15 9.15 22.67 8.55
N ARG A 16 8.35 22.75 9.61
CA ARG A 16 7.38 21.70 9.98
C ARG A 16 6.34 21.51 8.87
N ASN A 17 5.78 22.59 8.36
CA ASN A 17 4.79 22.55 7.29
C ASN A 17 5.37 21.97 5.99
N ALA A 18 6.60 22.37 5.62
CA ALA A 18 7.29 21.81 4.47
C ALA A 18 7.55 20.30 4.61
N ARG A 19 7.90 19.82 5.82
CA ARG A 19 8.07 18.39 6.09
C ARG A 19 6.76 17.62 5.98
N ASN A 20 5.67 18.16 6.54
CA ASN A 20 4.35 17.54 6.46
C ASN A 20 3.89 17.44 5.01
N LEU A 21 3.97 18.53 4.26
CA LEU A 21 3.57 18.57 2.85
C LEU A 21 4.35 17.54 2.01
N LYS A 22 5.65 17.38 2.28
CA LYS A 22 6.47 16.37 1.61
C LYS A 22 6.01 14.94 1.94
N SER A 23 5.67 14.67 3.20
CA SER A 23 5.15 13.37 3.63
C SER A 23 3.82 13.06 2.93
N ASP A 24 2.90 14.01 2.93
CA ASP A 24 1.57 13.86 2.33
C ASP A 24 1.67 13.64 0.81
N TYR A 25 2.56 14.38 0.15
CA TYR A 25 2.82 14.20 -1.28
C TYR A 25 3.34 12.79 -1.62
N LEU A 26 4.27 12.25 -0.82
CA LEU A 26 4.80 10.90 -1.02
C LEU A 26 3.73 9.83 -0.81
N ALA A 27 2.90 9.98 0.22
CA ALA A 27 1.77 9.07 0.47
C ALA A 27 0.75 9.10 -0.67
N LEU A 28 0.49 10.27 -1.25
CA LEU A 28 -0.43 10.39 -2.39
C LEU A 28 0.13 9.75 -3.66
N ILE A 29 1.44 9.87 -3.91
CA ILE A 29 2.09 9.17 -5.03
C ILE A 29 2.02 7.66 -4.83
N GLU A 30 2.23 7.17 -3.61
CA GLU A 30 2.10 5.75 -3.28
C GLU A 30 0.73 5.22 -3.67
N LEU A 31 -0.32 5.90 -3.20
CA LEU A 31 -1.70 5.52 -3.46
C LEU A 31 -2.03 5.57 -4.96
N ARG A 32 -1.60 6.63 -5.65
CA ARG A 32 -1.78 6.77 -7.11
C ARG A 32 -1.15 5.60 -7.86
N THR A 33 0.11 5.29 -7.55
CA THR A 33 0.87 4.21 -8.19
C THR A 33 0.23 2.85 -7.93
N LEU A 34 -0.21 2.63 -6.70
CA LEU A 34 -0.94 1.42 -6.31
C LEU A 34 -2.20 1.26 -7.15
N ILE A 35 -3.02 2.31 -7.30
CA ILE A 35 -4.26 2.25 -8.10
C ILE A 35 -3.96 1.94 -9.57
N GLU A 36 -2.95 2.57 -10.16
CA GLU A 36 -2.55 2.32 -11.56
C GLU A 36 -2.14 0.86 -11.79
N LYS A 37 -1.31 0.30 -10.90
CA LYS A 37 -0.89 -1.11 -10.99
C LYS A 37 -2.06 -2.06 -10.70
N MET A 38 -2.96 -1.72 -9.78
CA MET A 38 -4.19 -2.49 -9.50
C MET A 38 -5.10 -2.60 -10.71
N GLN A 39 -5.29 -1.52 -11.48
CA GLN A 39 -6.12 -1.55 -12.67
C GLN A 39 -5.65 -2.62 -13.67
N THR A 40 -4.33 -2.80 -13.80
CA THR A 40 -3.75 -3.85 -14.65
C THR A 40 -4.08 -5.25 -14.11
N PHE A 41 -4.15 -5.44 -12.79
CA PHE A 41 -4.46 -6.74 -12.17
C PHE A 41 -5.91 -7.17 -12.33
N PHE A 42 -6.85 -6.24 -12.39
CA PHE A 42 -8.28 -6.53 -12.58
C PHE A 42 -8.68 -6.76 -14.04
N GLN A 43 -7.90 -6.27 -15.00
CA GLN A 43 -8.13 -6.55 -16.43
C GLN A 43 -7.80 -8.00 -16.82
N ASP A 44 -7.01 -8.70 -16.02
CA ASP A 44 -6.75 -10.13 -16.15
C ASP A 44 -7.99 -10.93 -15.69
N HIS A 45 -8.89 -11.20 -16.65
CA HIS A 45 -10.17 -11.92 -16.50
C HIS A 45 -10.02 -13.34 -15.90
N SER A 46 -8.80 -13.83 -15.72
CA SER A 46 -8.52 -15.09 -15.04
C SER A 46 -8.66 -14.98 -13.52
N ALA A 47 -8.34 -13.82 -12.93
CA ALA A 47 -8.44 -13.59 -11.48
C ALA A 47 -9.89 -13.40 -11.03
N GLN A 48 -10.71 -12.67 -11.80
CA GLN A 48 -12.16 -12.58 -11.56
C GLN A 48 -12.81 -13.96 -11.56
N ARG A 49 -12.48 -14.83 -12.51
CA ARG A 49 -13.02 -16.20 -12.55
C ARG A 49 -12.56 -17.09 -11.40
N LYS A 50 -11.31 -16.97 -10.93
CA LYS A 50 -10.83 -17.75 -9.77
C LYS A 50 -11.45 -17.27 -8.47
N ILE A 51 -11.58 -15.96 -8.29
CA ILE A 51 -12.27 -15.34 -7.16
C ILE A 51 -13.75 -15.78 -7.16
N SER A 52 -14.43 -15.68 -8.30
CA SER A 52 -15.82 -16.16 -8.43
C SER A 52 -15.96 -17.67 -8.26
N ALA A 53 -15.00 -18.47 -8.72
CA ALA A 53 -15.05 -19.93 -8.59
C ALA A 53 -14.83 -20.41 -7.14
N SER A 54 -13.87 -19.82 -6.41
CA SER A 54 -13.72 -20.10 -4.96
C SER A 54 -14.94 -19.62 -4.16
N VAL A 55 -15.59 -18.53 -4.59
CA VAL A 55 -16.85 -18.04 -4.03
C VAL A 55 -18.01 -19.02 -4.27
N GLN A 56 -18.06 -19.74 -5.39
CA GLN A 56 -19.12 -20.72 -5.63
C GLN A 56 -18.98 -22.02 -4.80
N ILE A 57 -17.77 -22.44 -4.45
CA ILE A 57 -17.56 -23.68 -3.68
C ILE A 57 -18.05 -23.55 -2.23
N TYR A 58 -18.02 -22.35 -1.64
CA TYR A 58 -18.49 -22.10 -0.27
C TYR A 58 -20.00 -21.78 -0.16
N ASN A 59 -20.67 -21.46 -1.26
CA ASN A 59 -22.06 -21.00 -1.27
C ASN A 59 -23.05 -22.11 -1.71
N ASN A 60 -23.09 -23.22 -0.96
CA ASN A 60 -24.30 -24.05 -0.94
C ASN A 60 -25.47 -23.39 -0.16
N ASP A 61 -25.28 -22.17 0.34
CA ASP A 61 -26.36 -21.29 0.78
C ASP A 61 -26.17 -19.90 0.16
N ALA A 62 -27.26 -19.40 -0.42
CA ALA A 62 -27.30 -18.21 -1.24
C ALA A 62 -27.02 -16.93 -0.43
N VAL A 63 -25.75 -16.55 -0.31
CA VAL A 63 -25.36 -15.14 -0.12
C VAL A 63 -24.20 -14.87 -1.05
N LEU A 64 -24.44 -14.00 -2.04
CA LEU A 64 -23.44 -13.52 -2.99
C LEU A 64 -22.37 -12.70 -2.23
N GLY A 65 -21.44 -13.39 -1.57
CA GLY A 65 -20.35 -12.79 -0.81
C GLY A 65 -19.41 -12.04 -1.75
N HIS A 66 -19.49 -10.71 -1.72
CA HIS A 66 -18.51 -9.84 -2.36
C HIS A 66 -17.16 -10.07 -1.67
N LEU A 67 -16.19 -10.68 -2.35
CA LEU A 67 -14.84 -10.80 -1.81
C LEU A 67 -14.22 -9.39 -1.77
N GLY A 68 -14.06 -8.83 -0.57
CA GLY A 68 -13.29 -7.61 -0.37
C GLY A 68 -11.83 -7.87 -0.73
N PHE A 69 -11.21 -6.98 -1.50
CA PHE A 69 -9.78 -7.00 -1.74
C PHE A 69 -9.09 -5.98 -0.84
N ILE A 70 -7.87 -6.30 -0.41
CA ILE A 70 -6.98 -5.37 0.29
C ILE A 70 -5.75 -5.19 -0.59
N ALA A 71 -5.37 -3.95 -0.82
CA ALA A 71 -4.16 -3.59 -1.54
C ALA A 71 -3.28 -2.68 -0.68
N GLY A 72 -1.98 -2.84 -0.84
CA GLY A 72 -0.97 -2.07 -0.10
C GLY A 72 0.40 -2.25 -0.73
N VAL A 73 1.37 -1.50 -0.21
CA VAL A 73 2.78 -1.62 -0.59
C VAL A 73 3.54 -2.33 0.52
N VAL A 74 4.46 -3.20 0.13
CA VAL A 74 5.35 -3.92 1.04
C VAL A 74 6.76 -3.89 0.48
N THR A 75 7.76 -3.78 1.36
CA THR A 75 9.16 -3.82 0.95
C THR A 75 9.51 -5.19 0.36
N THR A 76 10.24 -5.20 -0.75
CA THR A 76 10.57 -6.43 -1.50
C THR A 76 11.22 -7.52 -0.64
N ALA A 77 12.04 -7.12 0.34
CA ALA A 77 12.70 -8.04 1.27
C ALA A 77 11.72 -8.76 2.21
N ARG A 78 10.55 -8.17 2.50
CA ARG A 78 9.55 -8.73 3.44
C ARG A 78 8.46 -9.54 2.76
N ILE A 79 8.35 -9.47 1.42
CA ILE A 79 7.34 -10.20 0.63
C ILE A 79 7.26 -11.69 1.01
N PRO A 80 8.37 -12.46 1.04
CA PRO A 80 8.27 -13.91 1.26
C PRO A 80 7.77 -14.27 2.66
N ALA A 81 8.10 -13.45 3.66
CA ALA A 81 7.63 -13.65 5.03
C ALA A 81 6.14 -13.29 5.16
N PHE A 82 5.73 -12.20 4.51
CA PHE A 82 4.35 -11.74 4.51
C PHE A 82 3.39 -12.73 3.83
N GLU A 83 3.76 -13.24 2.64
CA GLU A 83 2.97 -14.24 1.92
C GLU A 83 2.81 -15.53 2.74
N LYS A 84 3.90 -16.04 3.32
CA LYS A 84 3.84 -17.22 4.20
C LYS A 84 2.92 -16.99 5.40
N MET A 85 2.97 -15.82 6.03
CA MET A 85 2.08 -15.48 7.14
C MET A 85 0.61 -15.49 6.70
N LEU A 86 0.30 -14.81 5.59
CA LEU A 86 -1.04 -14.75 5.03
C LEU A 86 -1.60 -16.13 4.66
N TRP A 87 -0.77 -16.99 4.06
CA TRP A 87 -1.14 -18.37 3.74
C TRP A 87 -1.49 -19.18 5.00
N ARG A 88 -0.73 -19.01 6.09
CA ARG A 88 -0.96 -19.74 7.35
C ARG A 88 -2.26 -19.32 8.02
N ILE A 89 -2.59 -18.04 8.04
CA ILE A 89 -3.82 -17.56 8.69
C ILE A 89 -5.07 -17.86 7.84
N SER A 90 -4.94 -17.81 6.51
CA SER A 90 -6.07 -18.01 5.59
C SER A 90 -6.37 -19.46 5.25
N HIS A 91 -5.54 -20.42 5.70
CA HIS A 91 -5.70 -21.85 5.42
C HIS A 91 -5.85 -22.17 3.92
N GLY A 92 -5.21 -21.37 3.06
CA GLY A 92 -5.26 -21.53 1.61
C GLY A 92 -6.37 -20.73 0.89
N ASN A 93 -7.19 -19.98 1.62
CA ASN A 93 -8.24 -19.12 1.05
C ASN A 93 -7.76 -17.69 0.74
N ILE A 94 -6.52 -17.54 0.28
CA ILE A 94 -5.98 -16.24 -0.14
C ILE A 94 -5.50 -16.28 -1.58
N PHE A 95 -5.81 -15.21 -2.30
CA PHE A 95 -5.24 -14.92 -3.61
C PHE A 95 -4.28 -13.74 -3.47
N PHE A 96 -2.98 -14.01 -3.54
CA PHE A 96 -1.93 -13.00 -3.44
C PHE A 96 -1.40 -12.65 -4.84
N LYS A 97 -1.42 -11.36 -5.20
CA LYS A 97 -0.83 -10.83 -6.43
C LYS A 97 0.16 -9.74 -6.07
N GLN A 98 1.32 -9.73 -6.73
CA GLN A 98 2.35 -8.72 -6.53
C GLN A 98 2.74 -8.07 -7.87
N ALA A 99 2.94 -6.76 -7.87
CA ALA A 99 3.59 -6.02 -8.94
C ALA A 99 4.86 -5.40 -8.37
N GLN A 100 5.94 -5.43 -9.15
CA GLN A 100 7.08 -4.57 -8.86
C GLN A 100 6.75 -3.14 -9.29
N ILE A 101 7.15 -2.19 -8.45
CA ILE A 101 7.11 -0.77 -8.75
C ILE A 101 8.51 -0.42 -9.26
N ASP A 102 8.58 0.01 -10.52
CA ASP A 102 9.85 0.24 -11.23
C ASP A 102 10.58 1.48 -10.70
N GLU A 103 9.84 2.47 -10.19
CA GLU A 103 10.41 3.66 -9.57
C GLU A 103 10.57 3.43 -8.05
N PRO A 104 11.77 3.62 -7.47
CA PRO A 104 11.98 3.47 -6.04
C PRO A 104 11.21 4.58 -5.31
N LEU A 105 10.00 4.24 -4.85
CA LEU A 105 9.20 5.16 -4.07
C LEU A 105 9.87 5.38 -2.72
N LYS A 106 10.13 6.65 -2.39
CA LYS A 106 10.72 7.04 -1.12
C LYS A 106 9.65 6.86 -0.04
N ASP A 107 9.92 5.96 0.91
CA ASP A 107 9.01 5.61 2.00
C ASP A 107 8.55 6.87 2.77
N PRO A 108 7.23 7.14 2.89
CA PRO A 108 6.69 8.30 3.59
C PRO A 108 6.90 8.23 5.12
N ILE A 109 7.06 7.03 5.68
CA ILE A 109 7.26 6.80 7.12
C ILE A 109 8.75 6.79 7.44
N THR A 110 9.54 6.20 6.54
CA THR A 110 10.99 6.11 6.69
C THR A 110 11.65 7.30 6.02
N VAL A 111 11.79 8.40 6.77
CA VAL A 111 12.83 9.42 6.53
C VAL A 111 14.22 8.78 6.79
N ARG A 112 14.56 7.75 6.03
CA ARG A 112 15.85 7.05 6.07
C ARG A 112 16.19 6.65 4.65
N SER A 113 17.25 7.25 4.13
CA SER A 113 18.05 6.58 3.11
C SER A 113 18.39 5.20 3.65
N ILE A 114 17.90 4.16 2.99
CA ILE A 114 18.56 2.86 3.01
C ILE A 114 19.74 2.98 2.05
N PHE A 115 20.81 3.61 2.56
CA PHE A 115 22.18 3.36 2.15
C PHE A 115 22.90 2.90 3.41
N GLU A 116 23.02 1.59 3.56
CA GLU A 116 24.27 0.92 3.94
C GLU A 116 24.23 -0.51 3.40
#